data_AF-A0A9X1ZYP5-F1
#
_entry.id   AF-A0A9X1ZYP5-F1
#
_cell.length_a   1.000
_cell.length_b   1.000
_cell.length_c   1.000
_cell.angle_alpha   90.00
_cell.angle_beta   90.00
_cell.angle_gamma   90.00
#
_symmetry.space_group_name_H-M   'P 1'
#
loop_
_entity.id
_entity.type
_entity.pdbx_description
1 polymer ?
#
loop_
_entity_poly.entity_id
_entity_poly.type
_entity_poly.pdbx_seq_one_letter_code
_entity_poly.pdbx_strand_id
1 'polypeptide(L)' 'MPKIEITTEIDAEIQLVFDLSRSIDLHLISTEQTKEKAIAGKTEGLIELGQQVTWQARHFGGSNDLTQA' A
#
# COMPACT_ATOMS: atom_id res chain seq x y z
N MET A 1 -11.87 22.05 -6.25
CA MET A 1 -11.84 20.80 -5.46
C MET A 1 -10.85 20.98 -4.32
N PRO A 2 -11.16 20.57 -3.09
CA PRO A 2 -10.18 20.64 -2.00
C PRO A 2 -8.99 19.71 -2.30
N LYS A 3 -7.78 20.18 -2.00
CA LYS A 3 -6.52 19.44 -2.15
C LYS A 3 -5.84 19.37 -0.79
N ILE A 4 -5.37 18.18 -0.41
CA ILE A 4 -4.53 17.97 0.78
C ILE A 4 -3.13 17.61 0.28
N GLU A 5 -2.12 18.33 0.76
CA GLU A 5 -0.70 18.08 0.46
C GLU A 5 0.01 17.76 1.77
N ILE A 6 0.78 16.67 1.79
CA ILE A 6 1.58 16.23 2.93
C ILE A 6 3.00 16.00 2.42
N THR A 7 3.98 16.56 3.13
CA THR A 7 5.40 16.39 2.84
C THR A 7 6.08 15.77 4.04
N THR A 8 6.86 14.72 3.82
CA THR A 8 7.68 14.06 4.84
C THR A 8 9.12 14.02 4.34
N GLU A 9 10.05 14.59 5.10
CA GLU A 9 11.48 14.51 4.80
C GLU A 9 12.06 13.23 5.40
N ILE A 10 12.80 12.46 4.59
CA ILE A 10 13.38 11.18 4.97
C ILE A 10 14.87 11.21 4.62
N ASP A 11 15.72 10.98 5.61
CA ASP A 11 17.17 10.87 5.44
C ASP A 11 17.55 9.45 4.99
N ALA A 12 17.29 9.17 3.71
CA ALA A 12 17.59 7.88 3.08
C ALA A 12 17.80 8.03 1.56
N GLU A 13 18.36 7.00 0.93
CA GLU A 13 18.52 6.98 -0.53
C GLU A 13 17.18 7.05 -1.26
N ILE A 14 17.11 7.88 -2.30
CA ILE A 14 15.87 8.11 -3.05
C ILE A 14 15.29 6.83 -3.66
N GLN A 15 16.15 5.93 -4.15
CA GLN A 15 15.72 4.66 -4.74
C GLN A 15 15.12 3.73 -3.68
N LEU A 16 15.70 3.69 -2.48
CA LEU A 16 15.16 2.92 -1.36
C LEU A 16 13.78 3.44 -0.97
N VAL A 17 13.61 4.76 -0.81
CA VAL A 17 12.31 5.35 -0.45
C VAL A 17 11.27 5.07 -1.53
N PHE A 18 11.65 5.15 -2.80
CA PHE A 18 10.78 4.83 -3.92
C PHE A 18 10.35 3.35 -3.91
N ASP A 19 11.30 2.43 -3.74
CA ASP A 19 11.03 0.98 -3.69
C ASP A 19 10.16 0.61 -2.49
N LEU A 20 10.40 1.20 -1.32
CA LEU A 20 9.57 0.97 -0.14
C LEU A 20 8.16 1.55 -0.31
N SER A 21 8.01 2.69 -1.00
CA SER A 21 6.70 3.28 -1.30
C SER A 21 5.82 2.42 -2.20
N ARG A 22 6.43 1.50 -2.96
CA ARG A 22 5.74 0.57 -3.88
C ARG A 22 5.84 -0.88 -3.43
N SER A 23 6.26 -1.14 -2.19
CA SER A 23 6.38 -2.49 -1.64
C SER A 23 5.07 -2.94 -1.01
N ILE A 24 4.50 -4.03 -1.53
CA ILE A 24 3.33 -4.70 -0.95
C ILE A 24 3.68 -5.30 0.42
N ASP A 25 4.90 -5.80 0.56
CA ASP A 25 5.37 -6.42 1.81
C ASP A 25 5.48 -5.38 2.93
N LEU A 26 6.06 -4.20 2.64
CA LEU A 26 6.13 -3.12 3.62
C LEU A 26 4.74 -2.62 4.00
N HIS A 27 3.82 -2.52 3.03
CA HIS A 27 2.44 -2.12 3.31
C HIS A 27 1.79 -3.07 4.33
N LEU A 28 1.91 -4.40 4.13
CA LEU A 28 1.39 -5.39 5.08
C LEU A 28 2.04 -5.28 6.47
N ILE A 29 3.34 -5.00 6.55
CA ILE A 29 4.04 -4.76 7.83
C ILE A 29 3.46 -3.51 8.52
N SER A 30 3.28 -2.41 7.80
CA SER A 30 2.75 -1.15 8.37
C SER A 30 1.30 -1.25 8.83
N THR A 31 0.55 -2.23 8.29
CA THR A 31 -0.89 -2.44 8.52
C THR A 31 -1.18 -3.71 9.32
N GLU A 32 -0.18 -4.30 9.97
CA GLU A 32 -0.34 -5.54 10.76
C GLU A 32 -1.48 -5.43 11.78
N GLN A 33 -1.66 -4.25 12.39
CA GLN A 33 -2.71 -3.98 13.38
C GLN A 33 -4.13 -3.99 12.79
N THR A 34 -4.28 -3.63 11.50
CA THR A 34 -5.58 -3.58 10.80
C THR A 34 -5.94 -4.90 10.11
N LYS A 35 -5.01 -5.87 10.10
CA LYS A 35 -5.16 -7.21 9.51
C LYS A 35 -5.51 -7.16 8.02
N GLU A 36 -4.96 -6.18 7.31
CA GLU A 36 -5.05 -6.09 5.86
C GLU A 36 -4.39 -7.29 5.19
N LYS A 37 -4.92 -7.67 4.02
CA LYS A 37 -4.41 -8.79 3.22
C LYS A 37 -4.40 -8.42 1.75
N ALA A 38 -3.32 -8.69 1.05
CA ALA A 38 -3.35 -8.70 -0.41
C ALA A 38 -3.97 -10.02 -0.89
N ILE A 39 -5.07 -9.96 -1.64
CA ILE A 39 -5.90 -11.13 -2.00
C ILE A 39 -5.97 -11.41 -3.51
N ALA A 40 -5.62 -10.44 -4.37
CA ALA A 40 -5.56 -10.64 -5.81
C ALA A 40 -4.58 -9.67 -6.49
N GLY A 41 -4.17 -9.99 -7.72
CA GLY A 41 -3.19 -9.20 -8.47
C GLY A 41 -1.76 -9.43 -7.98
N LYS A 42 -0.97 -8.36 -7.86
CA LYS A 42 0.38 -8.37 -7.29
C LYS A 42 0.30 -8.36 -5.76
N THR A 43 0.53 -9.50 -5.12
CA THR A 43 0.30 -9.68 -3.68
C THR A 43 1.56 -9.67 -2.82
N GLU A 44 2.74 -9.52 -3.41
CA GLU A 44 4.03 -9.52 -2.72
C GLU A 44 5.10 -8.78 -3.53
N GLY A 45 6.15 -8.32 -2.85
CA GLY A 45 7.27 -7.62 -3.47
C GLY A 45 6.91 -6.23 -3.99
N LEU A 46 7.67 -5.77 -4.98
CA LEU A 46 7.50 -4.45 -5.58
C LEU A 46 6.44 -4.49 -6.68
N ILE A 47 5.47 -3.57 -6.62
CA ILE A 47 4.49 -3.38 -7.70
C ILE A 47 5.09 -2.54 -8.83
N GLU A 48 4.75 -2.90 -10.07
CA GLU A 48 5.20 -2.25 -11.29
C GLU A 48 4.07 -1.50 -11.99
N LEU A 49 4.44 -0.58 -12.87
CA LEU A 49 3.47 0.19 -13.67
C LEU A 49 2.51 -0.74 -14.43
N GLY A 50 1.21 -0.51 -14.25
CA GLY A 50 0.15 -1.28 -14.91
C GLY A 50 -0.24 -2.57 -14.19
N GLN A 51 0.44 -2.92 -13.09
CA GLN A 51 -0.04 -3.96 -12.19
C GLN A 51 -1.12 -3.41 -11.25
N GLN A 52 -1.88 -4.32 -10.65
CA GLN A 52 -2.89 -3.97 -9.65
C GLN A 52 -2.76 -4.91 -8.46
N VAL A 53 -3.19 -4.45 -7.29
CA VAL A 53 -3.34 -5.25 -6.08
C VAL A 53 -4.74 -5.04 -5.53
N THR A 54 -5.38 -6.12 -5.09
CA THR A 54 -6.62 -6.05 -4.33
C THR A 54 -6.33 -6.36 -2.88
N TRP A 55 -6.70 -5.42 -2.01
CA TRP A 55 -6.59 -5.50 -0.56
C TRP A 55 -7.93 -5.92 0.04
N GLN A 56 -7.91 -6.80 1.03
CA GLN A 56 -9.03 -7.08 1.90
C GLN A 56 -8.75 -6.48 3.28
N ALA A 57 -9.65 -5.63 3.75
CA ALA A 57 -9.50 -4.90 5.00
C ALA A 57 -10.83 -4.85 5.77
N ARG A 58 -10.75 -4.80 7.11
CA ARG A 58 -11.93 -4.61 7.95
C ARG A 58 -12.13 -3.13 8.26
N HIS A 59 -13.14 -2.54 7.61
CA HIS A 59 -13.54 -1.17 7.88
C HIS A 59 -15.05 -1.10 8.12
N PHE A 60 -15.47 -0.22 9.02
CA PHE A 60 -16.89 0.07 9.30
C PHE A 60 -17.75 -1.15 9.67
N GLY A 61 -17.19 -2.12 10.41
CA GLY A 61 -17.92 -3.30 10.88
C GLY A 61 -18.05 -4.44 9.86
N GLY A 62 -17.48 -4.31 8.66
CA GLY A 62 -17.50 -5.32 7.61
C GLY A 62 -16.11 -5.57 6.97
N SER A 63 -16.03 -6.60 6.14
CA SER A 63 -14.87 -6.85 5.27
C SER A 63 -15.12 -6.17 3.93
N ASN A 64 -14.17 -5.37 3.46
CA ASN A 64 -14.24 -4.69 2.16
C ASN A 64 -13.01 -5.04 1.34
N ASP A 65 -13.20 -5.16 0.04
CA ASP A 65 -12.14 -5.38 -0.92
C ASP A 65 -11.89 -4.08 -1.70
N LEU A 66 -10.62 -3.67 -1.82
CA LEU A 66 -10.19 -2.43 -2.46
C LEU A 66 -9.11 -2.74 -3.49
N THR A 67 -9.35 -2.43 -4.76
CA THR A 67 -8.35 -2.59 -5.83
C THR A 67 -7.63 -1.27 -6.08
N GLN A 68 -6.30 -1.33 -6.00
CA GLN A 68 -5.39 -0.23 -6.31
C GLN A 68 -4.56 -0.60 -7.55
N ALA A 69 -4.32 0.40 -8.40
CA ALA A 69 -3.43 0.32 -9.55
C ALA A 69 -2.13 1.09 -9.28
#